data_AF-A0A7C6TQI3-F1
#
_entry.id   AF-A0A7C6TQI3-F1
#
_cell.length_a   1.000
_cell.length_b   1.000
_cell.length_c   1.000
_cell.angle_alpha   90.00
_cell.angle_beta   90.00
_cell.angle_gamma   90.00
#
_symmetry.space_group_name_H-M   'P 1'
#
loop_
_entity.id
_entity.type
_entity.pdbx_description
1 polymer ?
#
loop_
_entity_poly.entity_id
_entity_poly.type
_entity_poly.pdbx_seq_one_letter_code
_entity_poly.pdbx_strand_id
1 'polypeptide(L)'
;MLKKLIAAALAVLIFASVFACGEKPAETAETAAQTAAETTAGEEISPLDALPENDFGGYEFRILGDTNSNWWIISLDAEDLDGEIINDTVYERNRFVESKYNVVISSQETTNAMPQVEKSVNAGSADY
;
A
#
# COMPACT_ATOMS: atom_id res chain seq x y z
N MET A 1 -38.35 35.61 15.16
CA MET A 1 -38.66 34.26 15.70
C MET A 1 -38.51 33.17 14.65
N LEU A 2 -38.94 33.38 13.40
CA LEU A 2 -38.76 32.41 12.29
C LEU A 2 -37.31 31.97 12.04
N LYS A 3 -36.33 32.89 12.15
CA LYS A 3 -34.88 32.58 12.01
C LYS A 3 -34.34 31.63 13.10
N LYS A 4 -34.92 31.67 14.31
CA LYS A 4 -34.56 30.77 15.42
C LYS A 4 -35.19 29.38 15.24
N LEU A 5 -36.37 29.31 14.63
CA LEU A 5 -37.03 28.04 14.28
C LEU A 5 -36.31 27.32 13.13
N ILE A 6 -35.81 28.07 12.14
CA ILE A 6 -35.01 27.51 11.03
C ILE A 6 -33.67 26.96 11.55
N ALA A 7 -32.99 27.69 12.44
CA ALA A 7 -31.75 27.22 13.05
C ALA A 7 -31.94 25.95 13.92
N ALA A 8 -33.06 25.87 14.64
CA ALA A 8 -33.41 24.67 15.42
C ALA A 8 -33.73 23.46 14.52
N ALA A 9 -34.41 23.67 13.38
CA ALA A 9 -34.69 22.61 12.41
C ALA A 9 -33.41 22.07 11.74
N LEU A 10 -32.46 22.94 11.42
CA LEU A 10 -31.16 22.56 10.86
C LEU A 10 -30.31 21.76 11.86
N ALA A 11 -30.34 22.12 13.14
CA ALA A 11 -29.61 21.39 14.18
C ALA A 11 -30.14 19.95 14.39
N VAL A 12 -31.46 19.73 14.26
CA VAL A 12 -32.06 18.39 14.36
C VAL A 12 -31.70 17.50 13.18
N LEU A 13 -31.59 18.06 11.97
CA LEU A 13 -31.19 17.31 10.77
C LEU A 13 -29.74 16.81 10.83
N ILE A 14 -28.84 17.58 11.46
CA ILE A 14 -27.43 17.19 11.62
C ILE A 14 -27.26 16.07 12.67
N PHE A 15 -28.12 16.01 13.70
CA PHE A 15 -28.06 14.92 14.69
C PHE A 15 -28.69 13.60 14.19
N ALA A 16 -29.56 13.64 13.18
CA ALA A 16 -30.20 12.46 12.63
C ALA A 16 -29.26 11.60 11.75
N SER A 17 -28.13 12.14 11.28
CA SER A 17 -27.15 11.40 10.47
C SER A 17 -26.23 10.47 11.27
N VAL A 18 -26.20 10.60 12.60
CA VAL A 18 -25.29 9.82 13.47
C VAL A 18 -25.85 8.42 13.82
N PHE A 19 -27.11 8.13 13.49
CA PHE A 19 -27.76 6.83 13.72
C PHE A 19 -27.94 5.98 12.45
N ALA A 20 -27.40 6.42 11.31
CA ALA A 20 -27.55 5.71 10.02
C ALA A 20 -26.53 4.57 9.80
N CYS A 21 -25.73 4.22 10.81
CA CYS A 21 -25.01 2.94 10.84
C CYS A 21 -25.95 1.88 11.43
N GLY A 22 -26.98 1.51 10.65
CA GLY A 22 -27.82 0.37 10.97
C GLY A 22 -27.09 -0.92 10.62
N GLU A 23 -26.64 -1.65 11.63
CA GLU A 23 -26.40 -3.09 11.50
C GLU A 23 -27.69 -3.73 10.97
N LYS A 24 -27.59 -4.33 9.78
CA LYS A 24 -28.64 -5.18 9.24
C LYS A 24 -28.65 -6.46 10.09
N PRO A 25 -29.74 -6.82 10.79
CA PRO A 25 -29.87 -8.14 11.38
C PRO A 25 -29.88 -9.15 10.24
N ALA A 26 -28.93 -10.07 10.24
CA ALA A 26 -28.97 -11.23 9.38
C ALA A 26 -30.22 -12.04 9.73
N GLU A 27 -31.05 -12.23 8.71
CA GLU A 27 -32.26 -13.04 8.72
C GLU A 27 -31.89 -14.48 9.05
N THR A 28 -32.43 -15.00 10.15
CA THR A 28 -32.33 -16.41 10.52
C THR A 28 -33.07 -17.25 9.48
N ALA A 29 -32.33 -18.03 8.69
CA ALA A 29 -32.85 -19.18 7.96
C ALA A 29 -32.17 -20.46 8.49
N GLU A 30 -32.99 -21.49 8.63
CA GLU A 30 -32.76 -22.74 9.36
C GLU A 30 -31.57 -23.59 8.85
N THR A 31 -30.90 -24.19 9.82
CA THR A 31 -30.30 -25.53 9.85
C THR A 31 -29.90 -26.18 8.51
N ALA A 32 -28.61 -26.17 8.23
CA ALA A 32 -27.93 -27.32 7.64
C ALA A 32 -26.74 -27.67 8.54
N ALA A 33 -26.79 -28.85 9.15
CA ALA A 33 -25.66 -29.41 9.88
C ALA A 33 -24.49 -29.60 8.90
N GLN A 34 -23.55 -28.67 8.92
CA GLN A 34 -22.29 -28.80 8.20
C GLN A 34 -21.32 -29.48 9.16
N THR A 35 -21.00 -30.73 8.85
CA THR A 35 -19.91 -31.50 9.45
C THR A 35 -18.69 -30.60 9.61
N ALA A 36 -18.25 -30.41 10.86
CA ALA A 36 -16.95 -29.84 11.15
C ALA A 36 -15.89 -30.78 10.58
N ALA A 37 -15.47 -30.52 9.35
CA ALA A 37 -14.17 -30.96 8.90
C ALA A 37 -13.17 -30.16 9.72
N GLU A 38 -12.53 -30.84 10.67
CA GLU A 38 -11.38 -30.34 11.39
C GLU A 38 -10.25 -30.20 10.37
N THR A 39 -10.23 -29.08 9.65
CA THR A 39 -9.10 -28.69 8.83
C THR A 39 -7.96 -28.46 9.80
N THR A 40 -7.01 -29.40 9.86
CA THR A 40 -5.70 -29.14 10.43
C THR A 40 -5.18 -27.88 9.74
N ALA A 41 -5.15 -26.76 10.46
CA ALA A 41 -4.44 -25.57 10.03
C ALA A 41 -2.97 -25.97 9.97
N GLY A 42 -2.49 -26.37 8.79
CA GLY A 42 -1.06 -26.36 8.55
C GLY A 42 -0.58 -24.93 8.78
N GLU A 43 0.55 -24.76 9.46
CA GLU A 43 1.19 -23.45 9.56
C GLU A 43 1.29 -22.88 8.14
N GLU A 44 0.58 -21.77 7.89
CA GLU A 44 0.77 -21.00 6.67
C GLU A 44 2.17 -20.40 6.76
N ILE A 45 3.12 -21.06 6.11
CA ILE A 45 4.47 -20.51 5.91
C ILE A 45 4.30 -19.27 5.02
N SER A 46 4.71 -18.10 5.50
CA SER A 46 4.67 -16.90 4.67
C SER A 46 5.56 -17.12 3.45
N PRO A 47 5.15 -16.72 2.24
CA PRO A 47 6.04 -16.73 1.07
C PRO A 47 7.36 -15.98 1.31
N LEU A 48 7.38 -15.02 2.25
CA LEU A 48 8.58 -14.26 2.63
C LEU A 48 9.58 -15.08 3.47
N ASP A 49 9.11 -16.12 4.16
CA ASP A 49 9.94 -17.02 4.96
C ASP A 49 10.63 -18.07 4.07
N ALA A 50 10.07 -18.34 2.90
CA ALA A 50 10.67 -19.21 1.88
C ALA A 50 11.80 -18.53 1.09
N LEU A 51 11.97 -17.21 1.24
CA LEU A 51 13.02 -16.46 0.55
C LEU A 51 14.39 -16.77 1.19
N PRO A 52 15.45 -16.90 0.37
CA PRO A 52 16.80 -17.19 0.86
C PRO A 52 17.32 -16.05 1.75
N GLU A 53 18.12 -16.39 2.75
CA GLU A 53 18.92 -15.41 3.48
C GLU A 53 20.09 -14.98 2.60
N ASN A 54 20.24 -13.66 2.39
CA ASN A 54 21.36 -13.07 1.67
C ASN A 54 21.75 -11.74 2.35
N ASP A 55 23.02 -11.36 2.20
CA ASP A 55 23.55 -10.07 2.64
C ASP A 55 24.35 -9.47 1.47
N PHE A 56 23.95 -8.27 1.02
CA PHE A 56 24.60 -7.58 -0.09
C PHE A 56 25.54 -6.45 0.36
N GLY A 57 25.89 -6.40 1.64
CA GLY A 57 26.94 -5.51 2.15
C GLY A 57 26.61 -4.02 2.06
N GLY A 58 25.33 -3.65 2.11
CA GLY A 58 24.86 -2.28 1.95
C GLY A 58 24.82 -1.80 0.50
N TYR A 59 24.78 -2.72 -0.49
CA TYR A 59 24.72 -2.34 -1.90
C TYR A 59 23.49 -1.49 -2.21
N GLU A 60 23.69 -0.43 -2.98
CA GLU A 60 22.63 0.48 -3.40
C GLU A 60 22.04 0.06 -4.76
N PHE A 61 20.79 -0.41 -4.73
CA PHE A 61 19.96 -0.62 -5.90
C PHE A 61 19.30 0.70 -6.28
N ARG A 62 19.78 1.28 -7.39
CA ARG A 62 19.24 2.49 -7.99
C ARG A 62 18.21 2.13 -9.04
N ILE A 63 17.12 2.90 -9.08
CA ILE A 63 15.98 2.63 -9.96
C ILE A 63 15.61 3.93 -10.66
N LEU A 64 15.49 3.90 -12.00
CA LEU A 64 14.96 5.00 -12.79
C LEU A 64 13.54 4.67 -13.26
N GLY A 65 12.54 5.32 -12.66
CA GLY A 65 11.13 5.20 -13.03
C GLY A 65 10.72 6.19 -14.13
N ASP A 66 9.90 5.75 -15.08
CA ASP A 66 9.45 6.57 -16.23
C ASP A 66 8.02 7.12 -16.11
N THR A 67 7.80 8.22 -15.42
CA THR A 67 6.45 8.79 -15.15
C THR A 67 5.66 9.23 -16.39
N ASN A 68 6.20 9.08 -17.61
CA ASN A 68 5.44 9.32 -18.84
C ASN A 68 4.31 8.29 -19.06
N SER A 69 4.30 7.19 -18.29
CA SER A 69 3.23 6.21 -18.37
C SER A 69 2.05 6.53 -17.45
N ASN A 70 0.92 6.86 -18.07
CA ASN A 70 -0.34 7.19 -17.39
C ASN A 70 -1.08 5.97 -16.80
N TRP A 71 -0.65 4.74 -17.11
CA TRP A 71 -1.40 3.53 -16.73
C TRP A 71 -0.86 2.78 -15.51
N TRP A 72 0.33 3.09 -14.98
CA TRP A 72 0.97 2.22 -13.98
C TRP A 72 2.14 2.76 -13.15
N ILE A 73 2.50 4.03 -13.18
CA ILE A 73 3.63 4.47 -12.35
C ILE A 73 3.13 5.11 -11.08
N ILE A 74 3.14 4.25 -10.06
CA ILE A 74 2.89 4.54 -8.67
C ILE A 74 4.28 4.51 -8.02
N SER A 75 4.64 5.57 -7.28
CA SER A 75 5.96 5.82 -6.69
C SER A 75 6.70 4.53 -6.28
N LEU A 76 7.92 4.33 -6.79
CA LEU A 76 8.71 3.13 -6.53
C LEU A 76 9.40 3.15 -5.17
N ASP A 77 9.55 4.33 -4.58
CA ASP A 77 10.07 4.54 -3.25
C ASP A 77 9.26 5.61 -2.51
N ALA A 78 9.39 5.59 -1.19
CA ALA A 78 8.75 6.52 -0.29
C ALA A 78 9.78 6.90 0.78
N GLU A 79 9.94 8.21 1.01
CA GLU A 79 10.95 8.70 1.95
C GLU A 79 10.50 8.54 3.41
N ASP A 80 9.19 8.69 3.67
CA ASP A 80 8.61 8.71 5.00
C ASP A 80 7.16 8.18 4.99
N LEU A 81 6.67 7.81 6.17
CA LEU A 81 5.26 7.51 6.42
C LEU A 81 4.46 8.82 6.49
N ASP A 82 3.39 8.93 5.71
CA ASP A 82 2.52 10.12 5.64
C ASP A 82 1.04 9.83 5.95
N GLY A 83 0.69 8.55 6.15
CA GLY A 83 -0.68 8.11 6.42
C GLY A 83 -1.48 7.77 5.15
N GLU A 84 -0.90 7.94 3.96
CA GLU A 84 -1.49 7.45 2.73
C GLU A 84 -1.16 5.97 2.55
N ILE A 85 -2.19 5.11 2.50
CA ILE A 85 -2.02 3.66 2.46
C ILE A 85 -1.06 3.16 1.37
N ILE A 86 -1.07 3.79 0.20
CA ILE A 86 -0.19 3.39 -0.91
C ILE A 86 1.26 3.77 -0.60
N ASN A 87 1.50 4.99 -0.13
CA ASN A 87 2.82 5.49 0.24
C ASN A 87 3.41 4.66 1.39
N ASP A 88 2.65 4.53 2.48
CA ASP A 88 3.06 3.77 3.67
C ASP A 88 3.37 2.31 3.32
N THR A 89 2.56 1.67 2.46
CA THR A 89 2.83 0.29 2.01
C THR A 89 4.13 0.20 1.19
N VAL A 90 4.43 1.18 0.35
CA VAL A 90 5.68 1.24 -0.43
C VAL A 90 6.87 1.44 0.51
N TYR A 91 6.76 2.35 1.48
CA TYR A 91 7.78 2.60 2.49
C TYR A 91 8.11 1.31 3.27
N GLU A 92 7.09 0.68 3.86
CA GLU A 92 7.25 -0.54 4.66
C GLU A 92 7.85 -1.68 3.82
N ARG A 93 7.37 -1.87 2.59
CA ARG A 93 7.91 -2.86 1.66
C ARG A 93 9.40 -2.63 1.42
N ASN A 94 9.82 -1.41 1.13
CA ASN A 94 11.21 -1.11 0.82
C ASN A 94 12.11 -1.26 2.05
N ARG A 95 11.72 -0.69 3.19
CA ARG A 95 12.48 -0.83 4.46
C ARG A 95 12.60 -2.28 4.91
N PHE A 96 11.57 -3.10 4.68
CA PHE A 96 11.64 -4.54 4.94
C PHE A 96 12.71 -5.23 4.10
N VAL A 97 12.74 -4.97 2.78
CA VAL A 97 13.73 -5.56 1.86
C VAL A 97 15.15 -5.11 2.20
N GLU A 98 15.34 -3.81 2.45
CA GLU A 98 16.63 -3.26 2.87
C GLU A 98 17.17 -3.89 4.13
N SER A 99 16.32 -4.03 5.16
CA SER A 99 16.69 -4.66 6.43
C SER A 99 16.99 -6.15 6.25
N LYS A 100 16.15 -6.89 5.51
CA LYS A 100 16.29 -8.34 5.31
C LYS A 100 17.58 -8.70 4.56
N TYR A 101 18.02 -7.85 3.64
CA TYR A 101 19.11 -8.16 2.71
C TYR A 101 20.36 -7.27 2.86
N ASN A 102 20.35 -6.32 3.80
CA ASN A 102 21.40 -5.31 3.96
C ASN A 102 21.69 -4.59 2.63
N VAL A 103 20.66 -3.93 2.09
CA VAL A 103 20.72 -3.15 0.84
C VAL A 103 20.17 -1.75 1.07
N VAL A 104 20.42 -0.85 0.12
CA VAL A 104 19.77 0.45 0.03
C VAL A 104 18.97 0.49 -1.26
N ILE A 105 17.73 0.95 -1.21
CA ILE A 105 16.90 1.20 -2.40
C ILE A 105 16.82 2.72 -2.57
N SER A 106 17.10 3.19 -3.79
CA SER A 106 16.89 4.58 -4.18
C SER A 106 16.19 4.65 -5.53
N SER A 107 15.27 5.60 -5.68
CA SER A 107 14.51 5.79 -6.90
C SER A 107 14.62 7.23 -7.38
N GLN A 108 14.78 7.38 -8.69
CA GLN A 108 14.65 8.66 -9.38
C GLN A 108 13.57 8.53 -10.44
N GLU A 109 12.83 9.61 -10.65
CA GLU A 109 11.75 9.66 -11.62
C GLU A 109 12.10 10.57 -12.79
N THR A 110 11.67 10.18 -13.98
CA THR A 110 11.82 10.98 -15.19
C THR A 110 10.70 10.68 -16.17
N THR A 111 10.50 11.52 -17.18
CA THR A 111 9.58 11.25 -18.31
C THR A 111 10.30 10.72 -19.55
N ASN A 112 11.61 10.50 -19.45
CA ASN A 112 12.48 10.08 -20.55
C ASN A 112 13.50 9.04 -20.07
N ALA A 113 13.05 7.95 -19.44
CA ALA A 113 13.96 7.00 -18.81
C ALA A 113 14.83 6.28 -19.85
N MET A 114 14.25 5.84 -20.96
CA MET A 114 14.95 5.09 -22.00
C MET A 114 16.20 5.82 -22.55
N PRO A 115 16.11 7.10 -22.99
CA PRO A 115 17.30 7.85 -23.41
C PRO A 115 18.35 8.03 -22.31
N GLN A 116 17.95 8.16 -21.04
CA GLN A 116 18.88 8.36 -19.92
C GLN A 116 19.64 7.08 -19.59
N VAL A 117 18.95 5.94 -19.55
CA VAL A 117 19.58 4.62 -19.37
C VAL A 117 20.57 4.35 -20.51
N GLU A 118 20.17 4.60 -21.76
CA GLU A 118 21.07 4.44 -22.91
C GLU A 118 22.35 5.27 -22.77
N LYS A 119 22.22 6.54 -22.35
CA LYS A 119 23.37 7.41 -22.12
C LYS A 119 24.27 6.89 -20.99
N SER A 120 23.70 6.46 -19.87
CA SER A 120 24.48 5.95 -18.73
C SER A 120 25.26 4.70 -19.10
N VAL A 121 24.60 3.74 -19.76
CA VAL A 121 25.21 2.49 -20.23
C VAL A 121 26.34 2.77 -21.23
N ASN A 122 26.10 3.62 -22.22
CA ASN A 122 27.13 3.96 -23.22
C ASN A 122 28.32 4.71 -22.62
N ALA A 123 28.10 5.47 -21.54
CA ALA A 123 29.16 6.15 -20.80
C ALA A 123 29.91 5.22 -19.83
N GLY A 124 29.39 4.01 -19.59
CA GLY A 124 29.88 3.13 -18.52
C GLY A 124 29.71 3.75 -17.13
N SER A 125 28.77 4.69 -16.98
CA SER A 125 28.42 5.24 -15.67
C SER A 125 27.49 4.29 -14.94
N ALA A 126 27.46 4.43 -13.62
CA ALA A 126 26.42 3.86 -12.78
C ALA A 126 25.63 5.05 -12.25
N ASP A 127 24.78 5.65 -13.08
CA ASP A 127 23.93 6.76 -12.62
C ASP A 127 22.61 6.22 -12.05
N TYR A 128 22.15 5.10 -12.63
CA TYR A 128 20.91 4.40 -12.33
C TYR A 128 21.15 2.88 -12.35
#